data_AF-A0A7J6IDS2-F1
#
_entry.id   AF-A0A7J6IDS2-F1
#
_cell.length_a   1.000
_cell.length_b   1.000
_cell.length_c   1.000
_cell.angle_alpha   90.00
_cell.angle_beta   90.00
_cell.angle_gamma   90.00
#
_symmetry.space_group_name_H-M   'P 1'
#
loop_
_entity.id
_entity.type
_entity.pdbx_description
1 polymer ?
#
loop_
_entity_poly.entity_id
_entity_poly.type
_entity_poly.pdbx_seq_one_letter_code
_entity_poly.pdbx_strand_id
1 'polypeptide(L)'
;MISTHDAICFFVQDPLSARNTLSRWITECNRLDLEFRPAAVIILDSAVENDEADRLRSLLEEDPPSAFFHSVSVHSVRGYGGRLPSSVFGRMREVRAMRNANHLLWDWHTMFKLSHGLLRQLAGRSPSPQRDINVGYVSALDLERTPQPLQEATEWLADTWCSWIEQTTSEEEALQMRLPILAHAIAVDAAISYKGFHVRAVFDQLHRHIVKKALSRRKIVSAAYGMAVVASHVEKTAENALDHMLQHYQKSRVKFLKEHQPSLADSRSSDLCLLCFVRPADIFLPCECALCETCCRSYGRPTTGTVTAFDRCVWCGMLFAGGCAIRQKPITAGCRVLALDGGGVKGIVQLHVLEAIEKLTKLPIRIFFDLAIGTSVGGINALSIGVLQWPLDRLQHQRVEAFDHIHCAGMHRDGRETCEQYIGARGAETTSAAPCLFPAKRIGDRLLYDGIDIPLPHVRASAVRQTPFDRRRL
;
A
#
# COMPACT_ATOMS: atom_id res chain seq x y z
N MET A 1 4.92 13.85 27.90
CA MET A 1 3.80 14.50 27.19
C MET A 1 4.35 15.05 25.87
N ILE A 2 4.00 14.44 24.74
CA ILE A 2 4.38 14.94 23.42
C ILE A 2 3.15 15.67 22.88
N SER A 3 3.14 16.99 22.96
CA SER A 3 2.17 17.82 22.26
C SER A 3 2.55 17.82 20.78
N THR A 4 1.69 17.25 19.94
CA THR A 4 1.81 17.30 18.48
C THR A 4 1.59 18.74 18.02
N HIS A 5 2.65 19.54 17.98
CA HIS A 5 2.65 20.82 17.28
C HIS A 5 3.07 20.60 15.83
N ASP A 6 2.31 21.13 14.88
CA ASP A 6 2.70 21.13 13.46
C ASP A 6 4.01 21.91 13.27
N ALA A 7 4.96 21.32 12.56
CA ALA A 7 6.24 21.95 12.24
C ALA A 7 6.34 22.26 10.74
N ILE A 8 6.72 23.48 10.39
CA ILE A 8 7.01 23.94 9.04
C ILE A 8 8.53 23.93 8.84
N CYS A 9 9.01 23.04 7.97
CA CYS A 9 10.43 22.94 7.67
C CYS A 9 10.82 23.80 6.44
N PHE A 10 11.81 24.68 6.58
CA PHE A 10 12.37 25.49 5.50
C PHE A 10 13.74 24.97 5.11
N PHE A 11 13.95 24.62 3.84
CA PHE A 11 15.26 24.22 3.33
C PHE A 11 15.91 25.41 2.61
N VAL A 12 17.01 25.91 3.17
CA VAL A 12 17.63 27.19 2.80
C VAL A 12 19.00 26.95 2.19
N GLN A 13 19.16 27.39 0.94
CA GLN A 13 20.45 27.36 0.21
C GLN A 13 21.22 28.69 0.32
N ASP A 14 20.50 29.81 0.37
CA ASP A 14 21.06 31.16 0.57
C ASP A 14 20.36 31.82 1.78
N PRO A 15 21.07 32.04 2.89
CA PRO A 15 20.52 32.63 4.11
C PRO A 15 19.91 34.03 3.91
N LEU A 16 20.50 34.87 3.04
CA LEU A 16 20.03 36.25 2.84
C LEU A 16 18.71 36.30 2.07
N SER A 17 18.61 35.53 0.98
CA SER A 17 17.36 35.40 0.21
C SER A 17 16.24 34.75 1.02
N ALA A 18 16.58 33.78 1.88
CA ALA A 18 15.61 33.16 2.77
C ALA A 18 15.01 34.15 3.77
N ARG A 19 15.82 35.06 4.35
CA ARG A 19 15.31 36.11 5.25
C ARG A 19 14.24 36.96 4.59
N ASN A 20 14.52 37.48 3.39
CA ASN A 20 13.59 38.35 2.67
C ASN A 20 12.28 37.62 2.33
N THR A 21 12.38 36.35 1.94
CA THR A 21 11.22 35.51 1.63
C THR A 21 10.40 35.21 2.87
N LEU A 22 11.04 34.84 3.99
CA LEU A 22 10.38 34.57 5.27
C LEU A 22 9.67 35.81 5.81
N SER A 23 10.33 36.97 5.81
CA SER A 23 9.73 38.24 6.27
C SER A 23 8.49 38.62 5.47
N ARG A 24 8.53 38.46 4.14
CA ARG A 24 7.36 38.68 3.26
C ARG A 24 6.22 37.72 3.58
N TRP A 25 6.53 36.44 3.76
CA TRP A 25 5.55 35.40 4.03
C TRP A 25 4.88 35.60 5.40
N ILE A 26 5.65 35.94 6.43
CA ILE A 26 5.15 36.29 7.77
C ILE A 26 4.19 37.49 7.68
N THR A 27 4.53 38.52 6.91
CA THR A 27 3.68 39.71 6.72
C THR A 27 2.33 39.35 6.08
N GLU A 28 2.32 38.44 5.11
CA GLU A 28 1.09 37.97 4.46
C GLU A 28 0.25 37.08 5.39
N CYS A 29 0.91 36.18 6.14
CA CYS A 29 0.25 35.22 7.03
C CYS A 29 -0.29 35.85 8.32
N ASN A 30 0.33 36.91 8.85
CA ASN A 30 -0.20 37.64 10.01
C ASN A 30 -1.60 38.22 9.79
N ARG A 31 -2.05 38.33 8.54
CA ARG A 31 -3.41 38.78 8.18
C ARG A 31 -4.48 37.69 8.33
N LEU A 32 -4.10 36.44 8.65
CA LEU A 32 -5.00 35.28 8.63
C LEU A 32 -5.57 34.89 10.01
N ASP A 33 -5.21 35.59 11.09
CA ASP A 33 -5.69 35.40 12.47
C ASP A 33 -5.86 33.93 12.90
N LEU A 34 -4.76 33.16 12.81
CA LEU A 34 -4.78 31.72 13.06
C LEU A 34 -4.85 31.39 14.56
N GLU A 35 -5.78 30.51 14.96
CA GLU A 35 -5.89 29.98 16.33
C GLU A 35 -4.65 29.18 16.78
N PHE A 36 -3.87 28.64 15.84
CA PHE A 36 -2.72 27.77 16.11
C PHE A 36 -1.45 28.27 15.43
N ARG A 37 -0.35 28.30 16.19
CA ARG A 37 0.98 28.77 15.73
C ARG A 37 1.95 27.58 15.57
N PRO A 38 2.39 27.23 14.36
CA PRO A 38 3.30 26.11 14.15
C PRO A 38 4.72 26.41 14.65
N ALA A 39 5.56 25.37 14.76
CA ALA A 39 7.00 25.52 14.92
C ALA A 39 7.67 25.71 13.53
N ALA A 40 8.68 26.56 13.42
CA ALA A 40 9.53 26.66 12.23
C ALA A 40 10.85 25.91 12.45
N VAL A 41 11.22 25.06 11.50
CA VAL A 41 12.50 24.33 11.50
C VAL A 41 13.26 24.70 10.23
N ILE A 42 14.29 25.51 10.34
CA ILE A 42 15.11 25.96 9.21
C ILE A 42 16.32 25.05 9.07
N ILE A 43 16.50 24.50 7.88
CA ILE A 43 17.56 23.54 7.53
C ILE A 43 18.46 24.20 6.49
N LEU A 44 19.72 24.45 6.86
CA LEU A 44 20.73 25.04 5.99
C LEU A 44 21.54 23.94 5.28
N ASP A 45 21.85 24.16 4.01
CA ASP A 45 22.74 23.30 3.22
C ASP A 45 24.15 23.23 3.85
N SER A 46 24.79 22.07 3.76
CA SER A 46 26.17 21.79 4.19
C SER A 46 27.24 22.72 3.62
N ALA A 47 26.95 23.41 2.50
CA ALA A 47 27.83 24.36 1.85
C ALA A 47 27.82 25.77 2.49
N VAL A 48 26.86 26.03 3.37
CA VAL A 48 26.72 27.29 4.11
C VAL A 48 27.70 27.27 5.29
N GLU A 49 28.61 28.24 5.36
CA GLU A 49 29.55 28.35 6.47
C GLU A 49 28.80 28.50 7.80
N ASN A 50 29.35 27.95 8.89
CA ASN A 50 28.71 28.03 10.21
C ASN A 50 28.39 29.50 10.62
N ASP A 51 29.22 30.46 10.19
CA ASP A 51 29.02 31.89 10.44
C ASP A 51 27.70 32.42 9.84
N GLU A 52 27.29 31.91 8.67
CA GLU A 52 26.03 32.34 8.05
C GLU A 52 24.80 31.75 8.74
N ALA A 53 24.93 30.56 9.35
CA ALA A 53 23.89 29.98 10.19
C ALA A 53 23.68 30.80 11.46
N ASP A 54 24.77 31.25 12.09
CA ASP A 54 24.73 32.10 13.27
C ASP A 54 24.19 33.49 12.92
N ARG A 55 24.56 34.07 11.78
CA ARG A 55 23.94 35.30 11.27
C ARG A 55 22.44 35.15 11.06
N LEU A 56 21.98 34.06 10.45
CA LEU A 56 20.54 33.83 10.25
C LEU A 56 19.80 33.69 11.59
N ARG A 57 20.40 33.03 12.59
CA ARG A 57 19.85 32.96 13.95
C ARG A 57 19.74 34.35 14.57
N SER A 58 20.81 35.14 14.57
CA SER A 58 20.78 36.51 15.10
C SER A 58 19.77 37.39 14.39
N LEU A 59 19.66 37.27 13.05
CA LEU A 59 18.68 38.03 12.26
C LEU A 59 17.22 37.63 12.57
N LEU A 60 16.97 36.37 12.92
CA LEU A 60 15.67 35.88 13.37
C LEU A 60 15.40 36.16 14.85
N GLU A 61 16.41 36.56 15.63
CA GLU A 61 16.26 37.01 17.02
C GLU A 61 16.02 38.52 17.09
N GLU A 62 16.63 39.30 16.18
CA GLU A 62 16.44 40.76 16.08
C GLU A 62 15.03 41.15 15.59
N ASP A 63 14.49 40.40 14.63
CA ASP A 63 13.11 40.53 14.15
C ASP A 63 12.43 39.17 14.30
N PRO A 64 12.06 38.79 15.54
CA PRO A 64 11.48 37.50 15.78
C PRO A 64 10.23 37.34 14.91
N PRO A 65 10.00 36.18 14.29
CA PRO A 65 8.73 35.84 13.65
C PRO A 65 7.51 35.85 14.58
N SER A 66 7.55 36.62 15.68
CA SER A 66 6.76 36.59 16.91
C SER A 66 5.28 36.87 16.76
N ALA A 67 4.75 36.90 15.54
CA ALA A 67 3.31 36.91 15.33
C ALA A 67 2.76 35.58 14.78
N PHE A 68 3.60 34.68 14.23
CA PHE A 68 3.10 33.49 13.52
C PHE A 68 3.61 32.14 14.04
N PHE A 69 4.90 32.02 14.42
CA PHE A 69 5.48 30.76 14.88
C PHE A 69 5.61 30.72 16.40
N HIS A 70 5.35 29.56 17.01
CA HIS A 70 5.55 29.36 18.45
C HIS A 70 7.03 29.18 18.81
N SER A 71 7.81 28.57 17.91
CA SER A 71 9.25 28.36 18.07
C SER A 71 9.94 28.35 16.72
N VAL A 72 11.18 28.85 16.63
CA VAL A 72 12.01 28.74 15.43
C VAL A 72 13.34 28.07 15.79
N SER A 73 13.72 27.02 15.07
CA SER A 73 15.02 26.36 15.22
C SER A 73 15.80 26.37 13.90
N VAL A 74 17.12 26.57 13.96
CA VAL A 74 18.00 26.58 12.78
C VAL A 74 19.02 25.45 12.91
N HIS A 75 19.02 24.53 11.95
CA HIS A 75 19.88 23.36 11.89
C HIS A 75 20.74 23.40 10.61
N SER A 76 22.04 23.15 10.76
CA SER A 76 22.95 22.92 9.64
C SER A 76 23.07 21.41 9.44
N VAL A 77 22.84 20.92 8.22
CA VAL A 77 23.00 19.49 7.89
C VAL A 77 24.35 19.33 7.21
N ARG A 78 25.38 18.89 7.95
CA ARG A 78 26.65 18.44 7.36
C ARG A 78 26.47 17.00 6.87
N GLY A 79 26.63 16.74 5.57
CA GLY A 79 26.89 15.35 5.12
C GLY A 79 26.22 14.81 3.87
N TYR A 80 25.81 15.61 2.88
CA TYR A 80 25.55 15.08 1.54
C TYR A 80 26.33 15.87 0.48
N GLY A 81 27.53 15.42 0.16
CA GLY A 81 28.44 16.02 -0.84
C GLY A 81 27.99 15.82 -2.29
N GLY A 82 26.73 16.12 -2.60
CA GLY A 82 26.20 16.07 -3.97
C GLY A 82 25.37 17.31 -4.25
N ARG A 83 25.84 18.20 -5.13
CA ARG A 83 24.95 19.21 -5.73
C ARG A 83 23.85 18.46 -6.49
N LEU A 84 22.59 18.74 -6.17
CA LEU A 84 21.46 18.32 -7.01
C LEU A 84 21.71 18.86 -8.43
N PRO A 85 21.67 18.03 -9.48
CA PRO A 85 21.92 18.48 -10.85
C PRO A 85 20.98 19.63 -11.22
N SER A 86 21.50 20.65 -11.92
CA SER A 86 20.71 21.79 -12.41
C SER A 86 19.54 21.37 -13.30
N SER A 87 19.63 20.19 -13.93
CA SER A 87 18.56 19.54 -14.68
C SER A 87 17.31 19.23 -13.85
N VAL A 88 17.44 19.01 -12.53
CA VAL A 88 16.30 18.81 -11.62
C VAL A 88 15.49 20.10 -11.49
N PHE A 89 16.16 21.24 -11.31
CA PHE A 89 15.51 22.55 -11.23
C PHE A 89 14.92 23.03 -12.58
N GLY A 90 15.48 22.56 -13.70
CA GLY A 90 14.92 22.81 -15.04
C GLY A 90 13.54 22.17 -15.21
N ARG A 91 13.41 20.88 -14.89
CA ARG A 91 12.11 20.20 -14.97
C ARG A 91 11.09 20.72 -13.96
N MET A 92 11.55 21.15 -12.79
CA MET A 92 10.69 21.80 -11.79
C MET A 92 10.07 23.10 -12.33
N ARG A 93 10.82 23.85 -13.15
CA ARG A 93 10.32 25.04 -13.86
C ARG A 93 9.31 24.68 -14.94
N GLU A 94 9.54 23.63 -15.72
CA GLU A 94 8.58 23.15 -16.73
C GLU A 94 7.25 22.71 -16.10
N VAL A 95 7.30 21.94 -15.01
CA VAL A 95 6.11 21.53 -14.26
C VAL A 95 5.39 22.74 -13.67
N ARG A 96 6.11 23.73 -13.12
CA ARG A 96 5.51 24.98 -12.64
C ARG A 96 4.87 25.79 -13.78
N ALA A 97 5.52 25.89 -14.94
CA ALA A 97 5.02 26.61 -16.10
C ALA A 97 3.73 25.97 -16.66
N MET A 98 3.74 24.64 -16.86
CA MET A 98 2.55 23.89 -17.28
C MET A 98 1.39 24.13 -16.32
N ARG A 99 1.63 24.16 -15.02
CA ARG A 99 0.59 24.35 -14.01
C ARG A 99 0.08 25.77 -13.93
N ASN A 100 0.96 26.76 -14.03
CA ASN A 100 0.56 28.16 -14.11
C ASN A 100 -0.34 28.38 -15.33
N ALA A 101 -0.02 27.77 -16.47
CA ALA A 101 -0.86 27.81 -17.67
C ALA A 101 -2.23 27.14 -17.50
N ASN A 102 -2.39 26.24 -16.52
CA ASN A 102 -3.64 25.55 -16.21
C ASN A 102 -4.31 26.04 -14.90
N HIS A 103 -3.81 27.14 -14.30
CA HIS A 103 -4.30 27.68 -13.02
C HIS A 103 -4.27 26.70 -11.82
N LEU A 104 -3.28 25.78 -11.79
CA LEU A 104 -3.17 24.73 -10.77
C LEU A 104 -2.13 25.08 -9.69
N LEU A 105 -2.56 25.68 -8.58
CA LEU A 105 -1.71 25.94 -7.42
C LEU A 105 -1.28 24.65 -6.71
N TRP A 106 -0.12 24.66 -6.05
CA TRP A 106 0.32 23.55 -5.20
C TRP A 106 -0.23 23.75 -3.79
N ASP A 107 -1.02 22.79 -3.30
CA ASP A 107 -1.27 22.70 -1.86
C ASP A 107 -0.06 22.07 -1.13
N TRP A 108 0.05 22.38 0.16
CA TRP A 108 1.16 21.91 1.01
C TRP A 108 1.31 20.38 1.00
N HIS A 109 0.19 19.64 1.03
CA HIS A 109 0.19 18.17 1.05
C HIS A 109 0.72 17.59 -0.27
N THR A 110 0.38 18.21 -1.39
CA THR A 110 0.90 17.84 -2.70
C THR A 110 2.40 18.10 -2.80
N MET A 111 2.90 19.23 -2.30
CA MET A 111 4.33 19.51 -2.24
C MET A 111 5.06 18.50 -1.36
N PHE A 112 4.54 18.22 -0.17
CA PHE A 112 5.13 17.25 0.76
C PHE A 112 5.25 15.86 0.11
N LYS A 113 4.16 15.38 -0.50
CA LYS A 113 4.13 14.06 -1.16
C LYS A 113 5.09 13.98 -2.34
N LEU A 114 5.15 15.03 -3.15
CA LEU A 114 6.10 15.08 -4.24
C LEU A 114 7.53 15.02 -3.72
N SER A 115 7.89 15.89 -2.78
CA SER A 115 9.23 15.93 -2.19
C SER A 115 9.62 14.58 -1.57
N HIS A 116 8.71 13.94 -0.84
CA HIS A 116 8.94 12.62 -0.25
C HIS A 116 9.13 11.52 -1.32
N GLY A 117 8.28 11.50 -2.35
CA GLY A 117 8.41 10.58 -3.48
C GLY A 117 9.73 10.77 -4.25
N LEU A 118 10.15 12.03 -4.43
CA LEU A 118 11.42 12.39 -5.04
C LEU A 118 12.61 11.90 -4.23
N LEU A 119 12.61 12.16 -2.91
CA LEU A 119 13.64 11.68 -2.01
C LEU A 119 13.74 10.15 -2.02
N ARG A 120 12.61 9.43 -2.08
CA ARG A 120 12.59 7.97 -2.24
C ARG A 120 13.21 7.52 -3.56
N GLN A 121 12.91 8.18 -4.68
CA GLN A 121 13.54 7.86 -5.97
C GLN A 121 15.06 8.07 -5.93
N LEU A 122 15.51 9.14 -5.27
CA LEU A 122 16.92 9.46 -5.13
C LEU A 122 17.64 8.46 -4.22
N ALA A 123 17.03 8.08 -3.09
CA ALA A 123 17.58 7.11 -2.15
C ALA A 123 17.74 5.71 -2.74
N GLY A 124 16.89 5.32 -3.71
CA GLY A 124 16.98 4.04 -4.40
C GLY A 124 18.05 3.98 -5.51
N ARG A 125 18.71 5.10 -5.85
CA ARG A 125 19.72 5.16 -6.92
C ARG A 125 21.12 5.23 -6.31
N SER A 126 22.01 4.36 -6.79
CA SER A 126 23.43 4.42 -6.40
C SER A 126 24.05 5.75 -6.86
N PRO A 127 24.81 6.46 -6.00
CA PRO A 127 25.42 7.74 -6.33
C PRO A 127 26.59 7.54 -7.31
N SER A 128 26.28 7.35 -8.59
CA SER A 128 27.26 7.42 -9.66
C SER A 128 27.39 8.89 -10.11
N PRO A 129 28.58 9.50 -10.05
CA PRO A 129 28.78 10.92 -10.31
C PRO A 129 28.57 11.35 -11.78
N GLN A 130 28.26 10.43 -12.70
CA GLN A 130 28.17 10.70 -14.14
C GLN A 130 26.79 10.45 -14.76
N ARG A 131 25.77 10.04 -14.00
CA ARG A 131 24.43 9.82 -14.56
C ARG A 131 23.53 11.02 -14.27
N ASP A 132 23.04 11.64 -15.34
CA ASP A 132 21.91 12.57 -15.25
C ASP A 132 20.76 11.90 -14.52
N ILE A 133 20.43 12.42 -13.33
CA ILE A 133 19.33 11.90 -12.53
C ILE A 133 18.04 12.37 -13.20
N ASN A 134 17.46 11.50 -14.03
CA ASN A 134 16.15 11.73 -14.61
C ASN A 134 15.09 11.62 -13.49
N VAL A 135 14.68 12.79 -12.99
CA VAL A 135 13.66 12.96 -11.96
C VAL A 135 12.27 13.05 -12.61
N GLY A 136 11.42 12.05 -12.34
CA GLY A 136 10.06 12.00 -12.87
C GLY A 136 9.03 12.39 -11.82
N TYR A 137 8.48 13.61 -11.91
CA TYR A 137 7.52 14.13 -10.91
C TYR A 137 6.24 13.29 -10.80
N VAL A 138 5.70 12.83 -11.92
CA VAL A 138 4.52 11.94 -11.94
C VAL A 138 4.86 10.60 -11.27
N SER A 139 6.01 10.01 -11.62
CA SER A 139 6.50 8.76 -11.00
C SER A 139 6.80 8.92 -9.51
N ALA A 140 7.15 10.13 -9.05
CA ALA A 140 7.37 10.40 -7.63
C ALA A 140 6.07 10.39 -6.84
N LEU A 141 4.99 10.96 -7.39
CA LEU A 141 3.65 10.85 -6.79
C LEU A 141 3.12 9.41 -6.79
N ASP A 142 3.50 8.60 -7.78
CA ASP A 142 3.11 7.20 -7.85
C ASP A 142 3.64 6.41 -6.64
N LEU A 143 4.91 6.63 -6.24
CA LEU A 143 5.52 6.02 -5.04
C LEU A 143 4.81 6.38 -3.73
N GLU A 144 3.98 7.42 -3.72
CA GLU A 144 3.12 7.80 -2.60
C GLU A 144 1.73 7.18 -2.68
N ARG A 145 1.25 6.80 -3.85
CA ARG A 145 -0.06 6.18 -4.06
C ARG A 145 -0.01 4.66 -3.96
N THR A 146 1.04 4.07 -4.51
CA THR A 146 1.27 2.63 -4.48
C THR A 146 2.51 2.27 -3.66
N PRO A 147 2.48 1.11 -3.00
CA PRO A 147 3.61 0.54 -2.24
C PRO A 147 4.83 0.20 -3.13
N GLN A 148 4.61 -0.05 -4.42
CA GLN A 148 5.62 -0.22 -5.45
C GLN A 148 5.23 0.64 -6.65
N PRO A 149 6.19 1.28 -7.35
CA PRO A 149 5.88 2.08 -8.53
C PRO A 149 5.32 1.19 -9.64
N LEU A 150 4.38 1.71 -10.44
CA LEU A 150 3.74 0.99 -11.54
C LEU A 150 4.75 0.50 -12.59
N GLN A 151 5.88 1.20 -12.71
CA GLN A 151 6.99 0.80 -13.57
C GLN A 151 7.59 -0.55 -13.15
N GLU A 152 7.66 -0.83 -11.85
CA GLU A 152 8.10 -2.14 -11.34
C GLU A 152 7.00 -3.20 -11.47
N ALA A 153 5.72 -2.80 -11.34
CA ALA A 153 4.56 -3.70 -11.48
C ALA A 153 4.14 -3.94 -12.95
N THR A 154 4.88 -3.43 -13.93
CA THR A 154 4.50 -3.41 -15.35
C THR A 154 4.21 -4.80 -15.90
N GLU A 155 5.02 -5.81 -15.57
CA GLU A 155 4.83 -7.17 -16.09
C GLU A 155 3.50 -7.76 -15.64
N TRP A 156 3.25 -7.72 -14.33
CA TRP A 156 2.05 -8.26 -13.71
C TRP A 156 0.78 -7.50 -14.15
N LEU A 157 0.83 -6.17 -14.23
CA LEU A 157 -0.31 -5.38 -14.71
C LEU A 157 -0.62 -5.68 -16.18
N ALA A 158 0.41 -5.79 -17.02
CA ALA A 158 0.20 -6.12 -18.42
C ALA A 158 -0.39 -7.53 -18.58
N ASP A 159 -0.02 -8.51 -17.75
CA ASP A 159 -0.59 -9.86 -17.78
C ASP A 159 -2.05 -9.88 -17.31
N THR A 160 -2.33 -9.22 -16.19
CA THR A 160 -3.68 -9.17 -15.63
C THR A 160 -4.65 -8.39 -16.52
N TRP A 161 -4.22 -7.28 -17.13
CA TRP A 161 -5.03 -6.55 -18.11
C TRP A 161 -5.29 -7.36 -19.37
N CYS A 162 -4.25 -8.01 -19.91
CA CYS A 162 -4.38 -8.88 -21.07
C CYS A 162 -5.38 -10.01 -20.79
N SER A 163 -5.21 -10.73 -19.67
CA SER A 163 -6.09 -11.82 -19.27
C SER A 163 -7.54 -11.36 -19.09
N TRP A 164 -7.77 -10.18 -18.52
CA TRP A 164 -9.13 -9.66 -18.34
C TRP A 164 -9.78 -9.21 -19.65
N ILE A 165 -9.02 -8.58 -20.55
CA ILE A 165 -9.50 -8.22 -21.90
C ILE A 165 -9.88 -9.49 -22.67
N GLU A 166 -9.13 -10.58 -22.50
CA GLU A 166 -9.37 -11.86 -23.18
C GLU A 166 -10.57 -12.66 -22.69
N GLN A 167 -11.23 -12.24 -21.61
CA GLN A 167 -12.48 -12.87 -21.18
C GLN A 167 -13.66 -12.59 -22.13
N THR A 168 -13.47 -11.73 -23.14
CA THR A 168 -14.49 -11.41 -24.14
C THR A 168 -14.64 -12.49 -25.19
N THR A 169 -15.83 -12.56 -25.76
CA THR A 169 -16.17 -13.51 -26.84
C THR A 169 -15.89 -12.97 -28.24
N SER A 170 -15.72 -11.64 -28.41
CA SER A 170 -15.47 -11.00 -29.70
C SER A 170 -14.56 -9.78 -29.61
N GLU A 171 -13.93 -9.41 -30.74
CA GLU A 171 -13.16 -8.17 -30.88
C GLU A 171 -14.03 -6.92 -30.62
N GLU A 172 -15.30 -6.95 -31.02
CA GLU A 172 -16.24 -5.88 -30.78
C GLU A 172 -16.53 -5.67 -29.29
N GLU A 173 -16.72 -6.76 -28.52
CA GLU A 173 -16.89 -6.69 -27.07
C GLU A 173 -15.62 -6.12 -26.39
N ALA A 174 -14.44 -6.52 -26.85
CA ALA A 174 -13.18 -5.97 -26.33
C ALA A 174 -13.08 -4.46 -26.58
N LEU A 175 -13.39 -4.00 -27.80
CA LEU A 175 -13.28 -2.61 -28.23
C LEU A 175 -14.35 -1.69 -27.63
N GLN A 176 -15.60 -2.13 -27.58
CA GLN A 176 -16.73 -1.31 -27.16
C GLN A 176 -17.01 -1.39 -25.65
N MET A 177 -16.48 -2.40 -24.96
CA MET A 177 -16.77 -2.62 -23.54
C MET A 177 -15.50 -2.69 -22.69
N ARG A 178 -14.60 -3.65 -22.92
CA ARG A 178 -13.45 -3.86 -22.02
C ARG A 178 -12.47 -2.70 -22.05
N LEU A 179 -12.04 -2.27 -23.22
CA LEU A 179 -11.08 -1.18 -23.35
C LEU A 179 -11.62 0.14 -22.80
N PRO A 180 -12.88 0.55 -23.03
CA PRO A 180 -13.47 1.71 -22.37
C PRO A 180 -13.49 1.60 -20.84
N ILE A 181 -13.86 0.43 -20.29
CA ILE A 181 -13.89 0.21 -18.83
C ILE A 181 -12.49 0.30 -18.21
N LEU A 182 -11.48 -0.29 -18.86
CA LEU A 182 -10.09 -0.19 -18.46
C LEU A 182 -9.59 1.26 -18.58
N ALA A 183 -9.87 1.93 -19.70
CA ALA A 183 -9.47 3.31 -19.95
C ALA A 183 -10.07 4.27 -18.92
N HIS A 184 -11.34 4.09 -18.56
CA HIS A 184 -11.99 4.86 -17.50
C HIS A 184 -11.34 4.60 -16.13
N ALA A 185 -10.96 3.36 -15.83
CA ALA A 185 -10.24 3.03 -14.59
C ALA A 185 -8.87 3.72 -14.54
N ILE A 186 -8.13 3.70 -15.65
CA ILE A 186 -6.85 4.38 -15.82
C ILE A 186 -7.01 5.89 -15.68
N ALA A 187 -8.04 6.47 -16.31
CA ALA A 187 -8.33 7.89 -16.20
C ALA A 187 -8.65 8.29 -14.76
N VAL A 188 -9.44 7.49 -14.03
CA VAL A 188 -9.74 7.71 -12.61
C VAL A 188 -8.48 7.55 -11.74
N ASP A 189 -7.61 6.58 -12.04
CA ASP A 189 -6.34 6.41 -11.33
C ASP A 189 -5.36 7.57 -11.55
N ALA A 190 -5.25 8.00 -12.81
CA ALA A 190 -4.51 9.19 -13.21
C ALA A 190 -5.10 10.46 -12.58
N ALA A 191 -6.42 10.52 -12.45
CA ALA A 191 -7.13 11.61 -11.79
C ALA A 191 -7.00 11.60 -10.26
N ILE A 192 -6.90 10.44 -9.61
CA ILE A 192 -6.53 10.39 -8.19
C ILE A 192 -5.09 10.88 -7.99
N SER A 193 -4.26 10.69 -9.01
CA SER A 193 -2.91 11.25 -9.12
C SER A 193 -2.91 12.72 -9.59
N TYR A 194 -4.07 13.27 -9.97
CA TYR A 194 -4.28 14.69 -10.27
C TYR A 194 -4.12 15.50 -8.99
N LYS A 195 -2.87 15.74 -8.67
CA LYS A 195 -2.44 16.78 -7.76
C LYS A 195 -1.76 17.87 -8.56
N GLY A 196 -2.44 18.23 -9.64
CA GLY A 196 -2.06 19.18 -10.69
C GLY A 196 -1.08 18.68 -11.75
N PHE A 197 -1.17 17.40 -12.13
CA PHE A 197 -0.70 16.92 -13.43
C PHE A 197 -1.91 16.60 -14.29
N HIS A 198 -1.89 17.01 -15.56
CA HIS A 198 -2.96 16.68 -16.49
C HIS A 198 -3.11 15.14 -16.61
N VAL A 199 -4.35 14.63 -16.59
CA VAL A 199 -4.65 13.18 -16.64
C VAL A 199 -3.93 12.50 -17.80
N ARG A 200 -3.89 13.14 -18.98
CA ARG A 200 -3.15 12.64 -20.14
C ARG A 200 -1.65 12.49 -19.89
N ALA A 201 -1.01 13.46 -19.24
CA ALA A 201 0.41 13.39 -18.93
C ALA A 201 0.71 12.23 -17.97
N VAL A 202 -0.18 11.99 -16.99
CA VAL A 202 -0.06 10.86 -16.07
C VAL A 202 -0.20 9.53 -16.82
N PHE A 203 -1.21 9.41 -17.69
CA PHE A 203 -1.40 8.24 -18.54
C PHE A 203 -0.17 7.95 -19.40
N ASP A 204 0.35 8.96 -20.10
CA ASP A 204 1.49 8.82 -21.00
C ASP A 204 2.75 8.35 -20.26
N GLN A 205 2.94 8.82 -19.02
CA GLN A 205 4.13 8.50 -18.23
C GLN A 205 4.04 7.19 -17.43
N LEU A 206 2.85 6.82 -16.93
CA LEU A 206 2.69 5.67 -16.03
C LEU A 206 2.02 4.46 -16.69
N HIS A 207 0.96 4.67 -17.48
CA HIS A 207 0.09 3.56 -17.93
C HIS A 207 0.31 3.18 -19.39
N ARG A 208 0.69 4.12 -20.27
CA ARG A 208 0.77 3.92 -21.72
C ARG A 208 1.63 2.72 -22.12
N HIS A 209 2.79 2.56 -21.50
CA HIS A 209 3.66 1.41 -21.77
C HIS A 209 3.02 0.08 -21.35
N ILE A 210 2.32 0.06 -20.20
CA ILE A 210 1.63 -1.12 -19.68
C ILE A 210 0.48 -1.52 -20.60
N VAL A 211 -0.33 -0.57 -21.07
CA VAL A 211 -1.41 -0.84 -22.03
C VAL A 211 -0.85 -1.38 -23.34
N LYS A 212 0.20 -0.74 -23.89
CA LYS A 212 0.85 -1.20 -25.12
C LYS A 212 1.35 -2.63 -24.98
N LYS A 213 1.93 -2.96 -23.82
CA LYS A 213 2.44 -4.29 -23.51
C LYS A 213 1.31 -5.31 -23.38
N ALA A 214 0.25 -5.01 -22.63
CA ALA A 214 -0.93 -5.85 -22.51
C ALA A 214 -1.52 -6.19 -23.89
N LEU A 215 -1.74 -5.17 -24.73
CA LEU A 215 -2.29 -5.35 -26.07
C LEU A 215 -1.35 -6.07 -27.04
N SER A 216 -0.03 -6.03 -26.81
CA SER A 216 0.94 -6.74 -27.64
C SER A 216 1.02 -8.24 -27.35
N ARG A 217 0.55 -8.69 -26.19
CA ARG A 217 0.69 -10.07 -25.73
C ARG A 217 -0.20 -11.03 -26.51
N ARG A 218 -1.41 -10.64 -26.93
CA ARG A 218 -2.34 -11.48 -27.70
C ARG A 218 -3.21 -10.70 -28.69
N LYS A 219 -3.92 -11.45 -29.54
CA LYS A 219 -4.44 -11.01 -30.86
C LYS A 219 -5.96 -10.77 -30.96
N ILE A 220 -6.69 -10.60 -29.85
CA ILE A 220 -8.14 -10.28 -29.98
C ILE A 220 -8.34 -8.89 -30.60
N VAL A 221 -7.45 -7.94 -30.33
CA VAL A 221 -7.50 -6.58 -30.88
C VAL A 221 -6.12 -6.20 -31.38
N SER A 222 -6.04 -5.51 -32.53
CA SER A 222 -4.78 -4.88 -32.97
C SER A 222 -4.27 -3.90 -31.91
N ALA A 223 -3.00 -4.04 -31.51
CA ALA A 223 -2.41 -3.18 -30.48
C ALA A 223 -2.47 -1.69 -30.84
N ALA A 224 -2.35 -1.34 -32.12
CA ALA A 224 -2.46 0.06 -32.56
C ALA A 224 -3.88 0.60 -32.36
N TYR A 225 -4.90 -0.19 -32.73
CA TYR A 225 -6.29 0.22 -32.64
C TYR A 225 -6.79 0.23 -31.19
N GLY A 226 -6.47 -0.80 -30.41
CA GLY A 226 -6.78 -0.84 -28.98
C GLY A 226 -6.14 0.31 -28.21
N MET A 227 -4.88 0.67 -28.52
CA MET A 227 -4.23 1.83 -27.92
C MET A 227 -4.94 3.13 -28.27
N ALA A 228 -5.42 3.29 -29.51
CA ALA A 228 -6.15 4.48 -29.93
C ALA A 228 -7.48 4.62 -29.16
N VAL A 229 -8.22 3.52 -28.97
CA VAL A 229 -9.45 3.49 -28.17
C VAL A 229 -9.18 3.90 -26.72
N VAL A 230 -8.18 3.29 -26.08
CA VAL A 230 -7.83 3.62 -24.68
C VAL A 230 -7.41 5.08 -24.56
N ALA A 231 -6.53 5.55 -25.44
CA ALA A 231 -6.03 6.93 -25.44
C ALA A 231 -7.17 7.95 -25.61
N SER A 232 -8.07 7.73 -26.56
CA SER A 232 -9.23 8.59 -26.82
C SER A 232 -10.20 8.61 -25.63
N HIS A 233 -10.47 7.46 -25.02
CA HIS A 233 -11.37 7.40 -23.86
C HIS A 233 -10.76 8.06 -22.62
N VAL A 234 -9.44 7.94 -22.41
CA VAL A 234 -8.73 8.68 -21.36
C VAL A 234 -8.80 10.19 -21.58
N GLU A 235 -8.60 10.67 -22.81
CA GLU A 235 -8.72 12.09 -23.17
C GLU A 235 -10.14 12.61 -22.93
N LYS A 236 -11.16 11.91 -23.46
CA LYS A 236 -12.57 12.28 -23.26
C LYS A 236 -12.96 12.30 -21.78
N THR A 237 -12.44 11.36 -20.98
CA THR A 237 -12.69 11.34 -19.53
C THR A 237 -11.99 12.51 -18.82
N ALA A 238 -10.82 12.91 -19.29
CA ALA A 238 -10.08 14.05 -18.77
C ALA A 238 -10.79 15.39 -19.08
N GLU A 239 -11.28 15.58 -20.31
CA GLU A 239 -11.98 16.78 -20.76
C GLU A 239 -13.30 17.00 -20.03
N ASN A 240 -14.09 15.94 -19.85
CA ASN A 240 -15.36 15.99 -19.11
C ASN A 240 -15.20 16.22 -17.60
N ALA A 241 -13.96 16.21 -17.11
CA ALA A 241 -13.63 16.33 -15.71
C ALA A 241 -12.97 17.67 -15.35
N LEU A 242 -13.14 18.69 -16.20
CA LEU A 242 -12.71 20.05 -15.89
C LEU A 242 -13.43 20.53 -14.61
N ASP A 243 -12.61 20.87 -13.63
CA ASP A 243 -12.93 21.53 -12.36
C ASP A 243 -13.69 20.71 -11.28
N HIS A 244 -12.87 20.28 -10.31
CA HIS A 244 -13.16 20.01 -8.89
C HIS A 244 -13.36 18.56 -8.39
N MET A 245 -12.40 18.18 -7.52
CA MET A 245 -12.43 17.19 -6.43
C MET A 245 -12.43 15.69 -6.76
N LEU A 246 -11.60 14.95 -6.02
CA LEU A 246 -11.51 13.47 -5.96
C LEU A 246 -12.87 12.76 -5.87
N GLN A 247 -13.85 13.39 -5.22
CA GLN A 247 -15.21 12.85 -5.05
C GLN A 247 -15.99 12.77 -6.38
N HIS A 248 -15.70 13.64 -7.36
CA HIS A 248 -16.34 13.59 -8.67
C HIS A 248 -15.87 12.40 -9.50
N TYR A 249 -14.59 12.03 -9.42
CA TYR A 249 -14.06 10.86 -10.14
C TYR A 249 -14.59 9.53 -9.61
N GLN A 250 -14.75 9.40 -8.28
CA GLN A 250 -15.41 8.23 -7.69
C GLN A 250 -16.86 8.11 -8.16
N LYS A 251 -17.63 9.21 -8.11
CA LYS A 251 -19.02 9.24 -8.61
C LYS A 251 -19.09 8.95 -10.11
N SER A 252 -18.17 9.50 -10.90
CA SER A 252 -18.02 9.26 -12.34
C SER A 252 -17.79 7.76 -12.61
N ARG A 253 -16.90 7.11 -11.85
CA ARG A 253 -16.65 5.66 -11.97
C ARG A 253 -17.89 4.85 -11.66
N VAL A 254 -18.62 5.17 -10.58
CA VAL A 254 -19.85 4.47 -10.23
C VAL A 254 -20.91 4.65 -11.32
N LYS A 255 -21.08 5.87 -11.85
CA LYS A 255 -22.02 6.14 -12.94
C LYS A 255 -21.67 5.34 -14.19
N PHE A 256 -20.41 5.42 -14.61
CA PHE A 256 -19.89 4.71 -15.78
C PHE A 256 -20.09 3.19 -15.66
N LEU A 257 -19.75 2.60 -14.50
CA LEU A 257 -19.94 1.17 -14.29
C LEU A 257 -21.41 0.75 -14.26
N LYS A 258 -22.30 1.56 -13.69
CA LYS A 258 -23.76 1.28 -13.72
C LYS A 258 -24.31 1.16 -15.14
N GLU A 259 -23.83 1.98 -16.07
CA GLU A 259 -24.22 1.92 -17.48
C GLU A 259 -23.75 0.62 -18.16
N HIS A 260 -22.74 -0.06 -17.61
CA HIS A 260 -22.15 -1.29 -18.15
C HIS A 260 -22.44 -2.55 -17.30
N GLN A 261 -23.16 -2.41 -16.17
CA GLN A 261 -23.38 -3.48 -15.18
C GLN A 261 -23.95 -4.79 -15.74
N PRO A 262 -24.93 -4.79 -16.68
CA PRO A 262 -25.49 -6.02 -17.23
C PRO A 262 -24.43 -6.94 -17.86
N SER A 263 -23.40 -6.36 -18.48
CA SER A 263 -22.35 -7.10 -19.17
C SER A 263 -21.14 -7.41 -18.27
N LEU A 264 -21.08 -6.81 -17.08
CA LEU A 264 -20.00 -7.04 -16.11
C LEU A 264 -20.27 -8.23 -15.18
N ALA A 265 -21.51 -8.72 -15.16
CA ALA A 265 -21.96 -9.77 -14.26
C ALA A 265 -21.16 -11.08 -14.36
N ASP A 266 -20.55 -11.37 -15.51
CA ASP A 266 -19.77 -12.61 -15.73
C ASP A 266 -18.25 -12.38 -15.69
N SER A 267 -17.82 -11.11 -15.65
CA SER A 267 -16.40 -10.79 -15.56
C SER A 267 -15.87 -10.93 -14.13
N ARG A 268 -14.78 -11.69 -13.96
CA ARG A 268 -14.18 -11.97 -12.65
C ARG A 268 -12.68 -11.79 -12.69
N SER A 269 -12.11 -11.48 -11.54
CA SER A 269 -10.67 -11.49 -11.31
C SER A 269 -10.42 -11.92 -9.88
N SER A 270 -9.45 -12.81 -9.66
CA SER A 270 -8.94 -13.19 -8.34
C SER A 270 -7.73 -12.34 -7.93
N ASP A 271 -7.07 -11.70 -8.89
CA ASP A 271 -5.74 -11.13 -8.68
C ASP A 271 -5.77 -9.61 -8.73
N LEU A 272 -6.73 -9.02 -9.47
CA LEU A 272 -6.79 -7.59 -9.75
C LEU A 272 -8.08 -6.98 -9.20
N CYS A 273 -7.97 -5.80 -8.58
CA CYS A 273 -9.15 -5.04 -8.18
C CYS A 273 -9.93 -4.55 -9.41
N LEU A 274 -11.17 -5.00 -9.54
CA LEU A 274 -12.06 -4.69 -10.67
C LEU A 274 -12.45 -3.19 -10.75
N LEU A 275 -12.33 -2.44 -9.65
CA LEU A 275 -12.67 -1.01 -9.67
C LEU A 275 -11.54 -0.12 -10.19
N CYS A 276 -10.29 -0.40 -9.79
CA CYS A 276 -9.14 0.46 -10.16
C CYS A 276 -8.24 -0.11 -11.23
N PHE A 277 -8.26 -1.42 -11.48
CA PHE A 277 -7.35 -2.11 -12.40
C PHE A 277 -5.85 -1.90 -12.10
N VAL A 278 -5.48 -1.46 -10.91
CA VAL A 278 -4.09 -1.07 -10.59
C VAL A 278 -3.54 -1.80 -9.37
N ARG A 279 -4.38 -2.11 -8.40
CA ARG A 279 -3.98 -2.79 -7.16
C ARG A 279 -4.48 -4.24 -7.17
N PRO A 280 -3.80 -5.14 -6.46
CA PRO A 280 -4.31 -6.49 -6.29
C PRO A 280 -5.68 -6.53 -5.63
N ALA A 281 -6.35 -7.66 -5.82
CA ALA A 281 -7.53 -8.00 -5.05
C ALA A 281 -7.14 -8.37 -3.61
N ASP A 282 -7.70 -7.67 -2.63
CA ASP A 282 -7.51 -7.98 -1.19
C ASP A 282 -8.82 -8.47 -0.56
N ILE A 283 -9.96 -8.12 -1.15
CA ILE A 283 -11.31 -8.27 -0.59
C ILE A 283 -12.23 -8.83 -1.66
N PHE A 284 -12.95 -9.90 -1.33
CA PHE A 284 -14.01 -10.45 -2.16
C PHE A 284 -15.38 -10.14 -1.54
N LEU A 285 -16.26 -9.53 -2.34
CA LEU A 285 -17.66 -9.32 -1.95
C LEU A 285 -18.43 -10.65 -1.96
N PRO A 286 -19.64 -10.74 -1.37
CA PRO A 286 -20.47 -11.94 -1.43
C PRO A 286 -20.76 -12.46 -2.85
N CYS A 287 -20.70 -11.57 -3.85
CA CYS A 287 -20.82 -11.88 -5.27
C CYS A 287 -19.49 -12.25 -5.95
N GLU A 288 -18.44 -12.49 -5.17
CA GLU A 288 -17.07 -12.84 -5.58
C GLU A 288 -16.34 -11.77 -6.41
N CYS A 289 -16.90 -10.56 -6.51
CA CYS A 289 -16.20 -9.45 -7.16
C CYS A 289 -15.04 -8.96 -6.28
N ALA A 290 -13.86 -8.90 -6.88
CA ALA A 290 -12.61 -8.53 -6.24
C ALA A 290 -12.37 -7.02 -6.13
N LEU A 291 -12.05 -6.57 -4.92
CA LEU A 291 -11.70 -5.19 -4.58
C LEU A 291 -10.35 -5.14 -3.86
N CYS A 292 -9.61 -4.05 -4.03
CA CYS A 292 -8.50 -3.72 -3.12
C CYS A 292 -9.02 -2.98 -1.90
N GLU A 293 -8.24 -2.93 -0.82
CA GLU A 293 -8.61 -2.20 0.40
C GLU A 293 -8.94 -0.72 0.13
N THR A 294 -8.16 -0.08 -0.75
CA THR A 294 -8.34 1.35 -1.04
C THR A 294 -9.67 1.61 -1.76
N CYS A 295 -10.03 0.76 -2.72
CA CYS A 295 -11.31 0.86 -3.42
C CYS A 295 -12.48 0.50 -2.50
N CYS A 296 -12.32 -0.47 -1.60
CA CYS A 296 -13.31 -0.75 -0.57
C CYS A 296 -13.65 0.54 0.21
N ARG A 297 -12.65 1.21 0.81
CA ARG A 297 -12.83 2.48 1.54
C ARG A 297 -13.37 3.62 0.67
N SER A 298 -12.98 3.66 -0.60
CA SER A 298 -13.31 4.77 -1.51
C SER A 298 -14.74 4.72 -2.04
N TYR A 299 -15.29 3.51 -2.22
CA TYR A 299 -16.58 3.32 -2.88
C TYR A 299 -17.67 2.79 -1.96
N GLY A 300 -17.32 2.27 -0.78
CA GLY A 300 -18.29 1.86 0.23
C GLY A 300 -18.65 3.00 1.18
N ARG A 301 -19.69 2.79 1.99
CA ARG A 301 -20.16 3.74 2.98
C ARG A 301 -19.41 3.50 4.31
N PRO A 302 -18.65 4.46 4.84
CA PRO A 302 -18.03 4.31 6.15
C PRO A 302 -19.13 4.21 7.22
N THR A 303 -19.01 3.23 8.12
CA THR A 303 -19.93 3.07 9.28
C THR A 303 -19.21 3.40 10.58
N THR A 304 -18.00 2.87 10.75
CA THR A 304 -17.05 3.25 11.81
C THR A 304 -15.66 3.40 11.17
N GLY A 305 -14.67 3.98 11.86
CA GLY A 305 -13.35 4.28 11.28
C GLY A 305 -12.59 3.09 10.66
N THR A 306 -13.04 1.86 10.89
CA THR A 306 -12.46 0.62 10.36
C THR A 306 -13.47 -0.26 9.61
N VAL A 307 -14.73 0.14 9.46
CA VAL A 307 -15.77 -0.70 8.83
C VAL A 307 -16.44 0.05 7.69
N THR A 308 -16.42 -0.58 6.53
CA THR A 308 -17.01 -0.08 5.30
C THR A 308 -18.17 -0.97 4.89
N ALA A 309 -19.34 -0.38 4.67
CA ALA A 309 -20.55 -1.09 4.30
C ALA A 309 -20.87 -0.95 2.80
N PHE A 310 -21.43 -2.01 2.22
CA PHE A 310 -21.99 -2.04 0.88
C PHE A 310 -23.42 -2.60 0.94
N ASP A 311 -24.37 -1.89 0.34
CA ASP A 311 -25.73 -2.41 0.14
C ASP A 311 -25.82 -3.19 -1.19
N ARG A 312 -24.88 -2.93 -2.11
CA ARG A 312 -24.72 -3.63 -3.39
C ARG A 312 -23.28 -3.62 -3.88
N CYS A 313 -22.95 -4.55 -4.76
CA CYS A 313 -21.69 -4.56 -5.49
C CYS A 313 -21.62 -3.37 -6.46
N VAL A 314 -20.51 -2.63 -6.42
CA VAL A 314 -20.26 -1.51 -7.35
C VAL A 314 -19.99 -2.01 -8.78
N TRP A 315 -19.39 -3.21 -8.90
CA TRP A 315 -19.03 -3.82 -10.17
C TRP A 315 -20.23 -4.47 -10.88
N CYS A 316 -20.84 -5.51 -10.29
CA CYS A 316 -21.92 -6.27 -10.92
C CYS A 316 -23.33 -5.80 -10.52
N GLY A 317 -23.47 -4.87 -9.58
CA GLY A 317 -24.77 -4.33 -9.16
C GLY A 317 -25.59 -5.22 -8.21
N MET A 318 -25.13 -6.45 -7.91
CA MET A 318 -25.83 -7.39 -7.03
C MET A 318 -26.13 -6.77 -5.66
N LEU A 319 -27.40 -6.81 -5.24
CA LEU A 319 -27.87 -6.37 -3.94
C LEU A 319 -27.52 -7.40 -2.85
N PHE A 320 -27.12 -6.90 -1.68
CA PHE A 320 -26.82 -7.74 -0.51
C PHE A 320 -27.97 -7.63 0.49
N ALA A 321 -28.82 -8.65 0.56
CA ALA A 321 -30.07 -8.63 1.33
C ALA A 321 -29.88 -8.33 2.85
N GLY A 322 -28.71 -8.64 3.42
CA GLY A 322 -28.33 -8.29 4.79
C GLY A 322 -27.27 -7.18 4.91
N GLY A 323 -26.96 -6.49 3.80
CA GLY A 323 -25.78 -5.65 3.67
C GLY A 323 -24.47 -6.46 3.67
N CYS A 324 -23.38 -5.81 3.34
CA CYS A 324 -22.03 -6.36 3.43
C CYS A 324 -21.17 -5.40 4.23
N ALA A 325 -20.72 -5.81 5.42
CA ALA A 325 -19.84 -5.02 6.27
C ALA A 325 -18.42 -5.58 6.22
N ILE A 326 -17.50 -4.80 5.66
CA ILE A 326 -16.10 -5.19 5.52
C ILE A 326 -15.30 -4.43 6.57
N ARG A 327 -14.71 -5.16 7.52
CA ARG A 327 -13.76 -4.61 8.48
C ARG A 327 -12.37 -4.57 7.85
N GLN A 328 -11.78 -3.39 7.83
CA GLN A 328 -10.43 -3.13 7.34
C GLN A 328 -9.57 -2.63 8.48
N LYS A 329 -8.26 -2.84 8.41
CA LYS A 329 -7.35 -2.28 9.41
C LYS A 329 -7.38 -0.76 9.39
N PRO A 330 -7.11 -0.08 10.51
CA PRO A 330 -6.81 1.35 10.50
C PRO A 330 -5.70 1.67 9.49
N ILE A 331 -5.76 2.86 8.88
CA ILE A 331 -4.73 3.32 7.93
C ILE A 331 -3.39 3.61 8.67
N THR A 332 -3.40 3.64 9.99
CA THR A 332 -2.21 3.75 10.83
C THR A 332 -1.66 2.40 11.30
N ALA A 333 -2.41 1.31 11.12
CA ALA A 333 -2.01 0.01 11.62
C ALA A 333 -0.98 -0.65 10.70
N GLY A 334 0.19 -0.99 11.26
CA GLY A 334 1.23 -1.76 10.60
C GLY A 334 0.79 -3.21 10.27
N CYS A 335 1.65 -3.94 9.54
CA CYS A 335 1.51 -5.39 9.45
C CYS A 335 1.87 -6.01 10.80
N ARG A 336 0.95 -6.80 11.38
CA ARG A 336 1.10 -7.43 12.69
C ARG A 336 1.38 -8.90 12.48
N VAL A 337 2.55 -9.36 12.91
CA VAL A 337 2.99 -10.74 12.70
C VAL A 337 3.03 -11.48 14.02
N LEU A 338 2.41 -12.66 14.06
CA LEU A 338 2.53 -13.62 15.16
C LEU A 338 3.55 -14.68 14.76
N ALA A 339 4.65 -14.78 15.51
CA ALA A 339 5.65 -15.84 15.34
C ALA A 339 5.59 -16.79 16.54
N LEU A 340 5.40 -18.10 16.27
CA LEU A 340 5.24 -19.14 17.28
C LEU A 340 6.33 -20.21 17.12
N ASP A 341 7.33 -20.17 17.98
CA ASP A 341 8.46 -21.10 17.91
C ASP A 341 8.05 -22.58 18.16
N GLY A 342 8.96 -23.48 17.78
CA GLY A 342 8.87 -24.89 18.12
C GLY A 342 9.15 -25.16 19.60
N GLY A 343 8.97 -26.41 20.03
CA GLY A 343 9.25 -26.79 21.43
C GLY A 343 8.39 -27.93 21.99
N GLY A 344 7.60 -28.61 21.16
CA GLY A 344 6.76 -29.74 21.58
C GLY A 344 5.70 -29.34 22.60
N VAL A 345 5.64 -30.04 23.74
CA VAL A 345 4.64 -29.77 24.80
C VAL A 345 4.65 -28.33 25.31
N LYS A 346 5.80 -27.65 25.27
CA LYS A 346 5.92 -26.25 25.70
C LYS A 346 5.10 -25.28 24.84
N GLY A 347 4.60 -25.71 23.67
CA GLY A 347 3.64 -24.95 22.87
C GLY A 347 2.36 -24.58 23.64
N ILE A 348 2.02 -25.29 24.73
CA ILE A 348 0.89 -24.92 25.60
C ILE A 348 1.11 -23.55 26.29
N VAL A 349 2.37 -23.17 26.55
CA VAL A 349 2.69 -21.86 27.14
C VAL A 349 2.32 -20.74 26.19
N GLN A 350 2.54 -20.93 24.87
CA GLN A 350 2.13 -19.96 23.85
C GLN A 350 0.63 -19.72 23.91
N LEU A 351 -0.18 -20.79 24.01
CA LEU A 351 -1.64 -20.69 24.09
C LEU A 351 -2.11 -19.94 25.33
N HIS A 352 -1.45 -20.14 26.48
CA HIS A 352 -1.77 -19.39 27.71
C HIS A 352 -1.43 -17.89 27.60
N VAL A 353 -0.30 -17.55 26.95
CA VAL A 353 0.05 -16.15 26.68
C VAL A 353 -0.97 -15.50 25.75
N LEU A 354 -1.36 -16.19 24.67
CA LEU A 354 -2.38 -15.69 23.75
C LEU A 354 -3.76 -15.56 24.42
N GLU A 355 -4.12 -16.49 25.31
CA GLU A 355 -5.36 -16.43 26.09
C GLU A 355 -5.34 -15.26 27.07
N ALA A 356 -4.20 -14.96 27.71
CA ALA A 356 -4.06 -13.78 28.55
C ALA A 356 -4.30 -12.49 27.75
N ILE A 357 -3.82 -12.43 26.50
CA ILE A 357 -4.10 -11.31 25.59
C ILE A 357 -5.59 -11.24 25.25
N GLU A 358 -6.26 -12.35 24.92
CA GLU A 358 -7.72 -12.37 24.69
C GLU A 358 -8.49 -11.92 25.94
N LYS A 359 -8.07 -12.35 27.14
CA LYS A 359 -8.69 -11.96 28.42
C LYS A 359 -8.53 -10.48 28.72
N LEU A 360 -7.37 -9.88 28.42
CA LEU A 360 -7.11 -8.45 28.63
C LEU A 360 -7.86 -7.58 27.62
N THR A 361 -7.90 -8.01 26.37
CA THR A 361 -8.47 -7.22 25.27
C THR A 361 -9.95 -7.46 25.05
N LYS A 362 -10.48 -8.59 25.56
CA LYS A 362 -11.83 -9.11 25.30
C LYS A 362 -12.11 -9.36 23.81
N LEU A 363 -11.06 -9.60 23.04
CA LEU A 363 -11.12 -9.79 21.59
C LEU A 363 -10.41 -11.08 21.19
N PRO A 364 -10.88 -11.80 20.16
CA PRO A 364 -10.21 -13.02 19.73
C PRO A 364 -8.81 -12.77 19.17
N ILE A 365 -7.84 -13.63 19.48
CA ILE A 365 -6.44 -13.44 19.14
C ILE A 365 -6.23 -13.36 17.62
N ARG A 366 -7.03 -14.10 16.85
CA ARG A 366 -6.97 -14.17 15.39
C ARG A 366 -7.20 -12.83 14.70
N ILE A 367 -7.82 -11.84 15.35
CA ILE A 367 -8.04 -10.51 14.74
C ILE A 367 -6.87 -9.54 14.95
N PHE A 368 -5.89 -9.91 15.79
CA PHE A 368 -4.73 -9.09 16.09
C PHE A 368 -3.60 -9.23 15.08
N PHE A 369 -3.55 -10.33 14.34
CA PHE A 369 -2.42 -10.66 13.49
C PHE A 369 -2.85 -10.89 12.05
N ASP A 370 -2.01 -10.42 11.15
CA ASP A 370 -2.24 -10.43 9.70
C ASP A 370 -1.48 -11.60 9.05
N LEU A 371 -0.42 -12.03 9.71
CA LEU A 371 0.37 -13.19 9.36
C LEU A 371 0.71 -13.94 10.65
N ALA A 372 0.38 -15.24 10.68
CA ALA A 372 0.85 -16.15 11.70
C ALA A 372 1.85 -17.12 11.08
N ILE A 373 3.04 -17.21 11.68
CA ILE A 373 4.10 -18.12 11.27
C ILE A 373 4.46 -18.98 12.47
N GLY A 374 4.66 -20.28 12.23
CA GLY A 374 4.98 -21.21 13.28
C GLY A 374 5.85 -22.37 12.80
N THR A 375 6.70 -22.88 13.69
CA THR A 375 7.52 -24.08 13.49
C THR A 375 7.09 -25.16 14.48
N SER A 376 7.06 -26.43 14.08
CA SER A 376 6.63 -27.54 14.96
C SER A 376 5.25 -27.27 15.59
N VAL A 377 5.12 -27.46 16.90
CA VAL A 377 3.91 -27.12 17.67
C VAL A 377 3.41 -25.69 17.43
N GLY A 378 4.30 -24.72 17.20
CA GLY A 378 3.92 -23.35 16.90
C GLY A 378 3.26 -23.23 15.53
N GLY A 379 3.69 -24.03 14.55
CA GLY A 379 3.06 -24.14 13.23
C GLY A 379 1.66 -24.75 13.32
N ILE A 380 1.51 -25.78 14.15
CA ILE A 380 0.21 -26.38 14.46
C ILE A 380 -0.71 -25.33 15.10
N ASN A 381 -0.24 -24.62 16.13
CA ASN A 381 -1.01 -23.56 16.79
C ASN A 381 -1.42 -22.46 15.80
N ALA A 382 -0.52 -22.00 14.94
CA ALA A 382 -0.80 -20.99 13.92
C ALA A 382 -1.90 -21.45 12.94
N LEU A 383 -1.84 -22.69 12.46
CA LEU A 383 -2.86 -23.27 11.58
C LEU A 383 -4.21 -23.43 12.29
N SER A 384 -4.22 -23.90 13.54
CA SER A 384 -5.44 -24.07 14.33
C SER A 384 -6.13 -22.73 14.63
N ILE A 385 -5.35 -21.67 14.92
CA ILE A 385 -5.89 -20.32 15.17
C ILE A 385 -6.35 -19.66 13.87
N GLY A 386 -5.52 -19.70 12.82
CA GLY A 386 -5.75 -18.95 11.60
C GLY A 386 -6.70 -19.62 10.61
N VAL A 387 -6.46 -20.89 10.30
CA VAL A 387 -7.20 -21.64 9.27
C VAL A 387 -8.43 -22.30 9.87
N LEU A 388 -8.25 -23.05 10.96
CA LEU A 388 -9.36 -23.78 11.59
C LEU A 388 -10.23 -22.88 12.47
N GLN A 389 -9.73 -21.69 12.82
CA GLN A 389 -10.39 -20.71 13.69
C GLN A 389 -10.89 -21.30 15.01
N TRP A 390 -10.16 -22.27 15.57
CA TRP A 390 -10.54 -22.89 16.83
C TRP A 390 -10.36 -21.90 18.00
N PRO A 391 -11.28 -21.89 18.97
CA PRO A 391 -11.12 -21.18 20.24
C PRO A 391 -9.88 -21.65 21.03
N LEU A 392 -9.19 -20.74 21.72
CA LEU A 392 -7.92 -21.06 22.40
C LEU A 392 -8.06 -22.13 23.50
N ASP A 393 -9.17 -22.14 24.23
CA ASP A 393 -9.52 -23.16 25.22
C ASP A 393 -9.62 -24.56 24.59
N ARG A 394 -10.26 -24.66 23.42
CA ARG A 394 -10.29 -25.91 22.65
C ARG A 394 -8.89 -26.35 22.23
N LEU A 395 -8.04 -25.43 21.77
CA LEU A 395 -6.66 -25.77 21.41
C LEU A 395 -5.89 -26.30 22.63
N GLN A 396 -6.04 -25.66 23.79
CA GLN A 396 -5.38 -26.08 25.02
C GLN A 396 -5.81 -27.51 25.40
N HIS A 397 -7.12 -27.79 25.40
CA HIS A 397 -7.65 -29.13 25.69
C HIS A 397 -7.10 -30.19 24.72
N GLN A 398 -7.18 -29.91 23.43
CA GLN A 398 -6.66 -30.80 22.38
C GLN A 398 -5.15 -31.01 22.48
N ARG A 399 -4.38 -30.01 22.95
CA ARG A 399 -2.94 -30.16 23.19
C ARG A 399 -2.64 -31.08 24.36
N VAL A 400 -3.40 -30.99 25.44
CA VAL A 400 -3.25 -31.88 26.60
C VAL A 400 -3.61 -33.32 26.21
N GLU A 401 -4.75 -33.52 25.57
CA GLU A 401 -5.17 -34.85 25.08
C GLU A 401 -4.16 -35.46 24.10
N ALA A 402 -3.70 -34.68 23.12
CA ALA A 402 -2.71 -35.15 22.16
C ALA A 402 -1.38 -35.49 22.84
N PHE A 403 -0.95 -34.72 23.85
CA PHE A 403 0.27 -35.00 24.60
C PHE A 403 0.18 -36.33 25.35
N ASP A 404 -0.93 -36.56 26.07
CA ASP A 404 -1.15 -37.79 26.82
C ASP A 404 -1.14 -39.01 25.89
N HIS A 405 -1.76 -38.92 24.72
CA HIS A 405 -1.77 -40.00 23.74
C HIS A 405 -0.41 -40.25 23.09
N ILE A 406 0.33 -39.19 22.72
CA ILE A 406 1.65 -39.31 22.06
C ILE A 406 2.70 -39.87 23.03
N HIS A 407 2.64 -39.51 24.32
CA HIS A 407 3.59 -40.01 25.32
C HIS A 407 3.23 -41.38 25.89
N CYS A 408 1.93 -41.71 26.05
CA CYS A 408 1.52 -43.02 26.58
C CYS A 408 1.68 -44.17 25.59
N ALA A 409 1.63 -43.93 24.27
CA ALA A 409 1.77 -44.98 23.25
C ALA A 409 3.21 -45.51 23.11
N GLY A 410 4.19 -44.89 23.78
CA GLY A 410 5.61 -45.10 23.52
C GLY A 410 6.00 -44.52 22.15
N MET A 411 7.15 -43.85 22.06
CA MET A 411 7.67 -43.26 20.82
C MET A 411 8.03 -44.28 19.70
N HIS A 412 7.47 -45.49 19.75
CA HIS A 412 7.74 -46.56 18.80
C HIS A 412 6.51 -46.94 17.99
N ARG A 413 6.63 -46.68 16.68
CA ARG A 413 5.90 -47.23 15.52
C ARG A 413 4.41 -46.90 15.36
N ASP A 414 3.63 -46.58 16.40
CA ASP A 414 2.18 -46.33 16.26
C ASP A 414 1.72 -44.86 16.32
N GLY A 415 2.63 -43.91 16.54
CA GLY A 415 2.31 -42.46 16.54
C GLY A 415 1.89 -41.86 15.18
N ARG A 416 1.67 -42.69 14.15
CA ARG A 416 1.23 -42.24 12.81
C ARG A 416 -0.26 -41.90 12.78
N GLU A 417 -1.10 -42.69 13.45
CA GLU A 417 -2.56 -42.52 13.42
C GLU A 417 -3.06 -41.40 14.36
N THR A 418 -2.35 -41.15 15.46
CA THR A 418 -2.73 -40.15 16.47
C THR A 418 -2.49 -38.70 16.03
N CYS A 419 -1.45 -38.39 15.27
CA CYS A 419 -1.27 -37.02 14.76
C CYS A 419 -2.26 -36.67 13.63
N GLU A 420 -2.62 -37.64 12.78
CA GLU A 420 -3.57 -37.43 11.67
C GLU A 420 -4.99 -37.14 12.18
N GLN A 421 -5.46 -37.88 13.19
CA GLN A 421 -6.82 -37.71 13.75
C GLN A 421 -7.03 -36.37 14.48
N TYR A 422 -6.00 -35.86 15.17
CA TYR A 422 -6.15 -34.70 16.06
C TYR A 422 -5.76 -33.36 15.43
N ILE A 423 -4.91 -33.37 14.39
CA ILE A 423 -4.31 -32.15 13.83
C ILE A 423 -4.93 -31.76 12.48
N GLY A 424 -5.52 -32.70 11.75
CA GLY A 424 -6.46 -32.45 10.64
C GLY A 424 -5.91 -31.74 9.39
N ALA A 425 -4.63 -31.34 9.37
CA ALA A 425 -4.03 -30.63 8.24
C ALA A 425 -2.65 -31.21 7.90
N ARG A 426 -2.47 -31.66 6.64
CA ARG A 426 -1.20 -32.22 6.12
C ARG A 426 0.03 -31.33 6.38
N GLY A 427 -0.14 -30.01 6.39
CA GLY A 427 0.95 -29.06 6.68
C GLY A 427 1.36 -28.98 8.16
N ALA A 428 0.48 -29.38 9.05
CA ALA A 428 0.73 -29.41 10.49
C ALA A 428 1.55 -30.64 10.90
N GLU A 429 1.42 -31.75 10.16
CA GLU A 429 2.22 -32.96 10.35
C GLU A 429 3.66 -32.81 9.88
N THR A 430 3.88 -32.12 8.76
CA THR A 430 5.23 -31.91 8.22
C THR A 430 6.05 -31.01 9.11
N THR A 431 5.44 -29.93 9.60
CA THR A 431 6.14 -28.98 10.48
C THR A 431 6.49 -29.60 11.82
N SER A 432 5.85 -30.68 12.28
CA SER A 432 6.15 -31.35 13.56
C SER A 432 6.91 -32.68 13.43
N ALA A 433 7.45 -33.01 12.26
CA ALA A 433 8.13 -34.28 11.99
C ALA A 433 9.57 -34.30 12.54
N ALA A 434 9.72 -34.13 13.86
CA ALA A 434 11.01 -33.93 14.51
C ALA A 434 11.91 -35.17 14.33
N PRO A 435 13.13 -35.03 13.78
CA PRO A 435 14.06 -36.15 13.64
C PRO A 435 14.22 -36.90 14.96
N CYS A 436 14.26 -38.23 14.90
CA CYS A 436 14.32 -39.15 16.05
C CYS A 436 13.04 -39.26 16.90
N LEU A 437 12.05 -38.36 16.77
CA LEU A 437 10.78 -38.43 17.50
C LEU A 437 9.62 -38.86 16.58
N PHE A 438 9.58 -38.32 15.37
CA PHE A 438 8.56 -38.63 14.36
C PHE A 438 9.22 -38.97 13.03
N PRO A 439 8.63 -39.90 12.24
CA PRO A 439 9.13 -40.19 10.91
C PRO A 439 8.92 -39.01 9.97
N ALA A 440 9.84 -38.83 9.03
CA ALA A 440 9.73 -37.84 7.98
C ALA A 440 8.45 -38.06 7.14
N LYS A 441 7.83 -36.98 6.69
CA LYS A 441 6.56 -36.99 5.95
C LYS A 441 6.82 -36.77 4.46
N ARG A 442 6.31 -37.67 3.62
CA ARG A 442 6.44 -37.58 2.16
C ARG A 442 5.29 -36.77 1.58
N ILE A 443 5.60 -35.70 0.84
CA ILE A 443 4.64 -34.92 0.05
C ILE A 443 5.16 -34.85 -1.38
N GLY A 444 4.47 -35.52 -2.30
CA GLY A 444 4.93 -35.68 -3.68
C GLY A 444 6.27 -36.42 -3.74
N ASP A 445 7.23 -35.83 -4.44
CA ASP A 445 8.61 -36.31 -4.58
C ASP A 445 9.51 -35.89 -3.40
N ARG A 446 9.02 -35.05 -2.49
CA ARG A 446 9.81 -34.49 -1.38
C ARG A 446 9.57 -35.22 -0.07
N LEU A 447 10.64 -35.31 0.71
CA LEU A 447 10.62 -35.79 2.09
C LEU A 447 10.84 -34.61 3.03
N LEU A 448 9.90 -34.38 3.94
CA LEU A 448 9.87 -33.22 4.84
C LEU A 448 10.07 -33.65 6.29
N TYR A 449 10.81 -32.83 7.02
CA TYR A 449 11.10 -32.95 8.45
C TYR A 449 10.57 -31.71 9.19
N ASP A 450 10.59 -31.73 10.52
CA ASP A 450 10.27 -30.56 11.36
C ASP A 450 11.05 -29.32 10.91
N GLY A 451 10.40 -28.17 11.07
CA GLY A 451 11.00 -26.88 10.76
C GLY A 451 12.17 -26.55 11.68
N ILE A 452 13.13 -25.81 11.15
CA ILE A 452 14.16 -25.15 11.95
C ILE A 452 13.50 -23.99 12.73
N ASP A 453 13.99 -23.67 13.93
CA ASP A 453 13.54 -22.51 14.74
C ASP A 453 13.29 -21.27 13.89
N ILE A 454 12.25 -20.49 14.22
CA ILE A 454 11.80 -19.37 13.39
C ILE A 454 12.90 -18.30 13.29
N PRO A 455 13.51 -18.10 12.10
CA PRO A 455 14.40 -16.98 11.91
C PRO A 455 13.54 -15.72 11.74
N LEU A 456 13.61 -14.77 12.68
CA LEU A 456 12.95 -13.46 12.54
C LEU A 456 13.23 -12.78 11.17
N PRO A 457 14.42 -12.90 10.55
CA PRO A 457 14.65 -12.42 9.18
C PRO A 457 13.78 -13.12 8.12
N HIS A 458 13.52 -14.43 8.29
CA HIS A 458 12.64 -15.19 7.39
C HIS A 458 11.19 -14.75 7.55
N VAL A 459 10.74 -14.50 8.79
CA VAL A 459 9.40 -13.95 9.08
C VAL A 459 9.21 -12.63 8.37
N ARG A 460 10.17 -11.71 8.53
CA ARG A 460 10.14 -10.41 7.86
C ARG A 460 10.12 -10.54 6.34
N ALA A 461 10.97 -11.39 5.77
CA ALA A 461 11.01 -11.62 4.33
C ALA A 461 9.70 -12.23 3.79
N SER A 462 9.07 -13.14 4.54
CA SER A 462 7.79 -13.75 4.19
C SER A 462 6.63 -12.76 4.30
N ALA A 463 6.62 -11.91 5.32
CA ALA A 463 5.65 -10.83 5.45
C ALA A 463 5.77 -9.82 4.29
N VAL A 464 7.00 -9.43 3.91
CA VAL A 464 7.26 -8.56 2.74
C VAL A 464 6.81 -9.21 1.43
N ARG A 465 6.95 -10.53 1.28
CA ARG A 465 6.54 -11.27 0.08
C ARG A 465 5.03 -11.45 -0.03
N GLN A 466 4.35 -11.71 1.08
CA GLN A 466 2.89 -11.91 1.12
C GLN A 466 2.11 -10.61 1.15
N THR A 467 2.76 -9.50 1.51
CA THR A 467 2.22 -8.15 1.39
C THR A 467 3.13 -7.28 0.51
N PRO A 468 3.36 -7.65 -0.77
CA PRO A 468 4.23 -6.88 -1.65
C PRO A 468 3.72 -5.46 -1.84
N PHE A 469 2.43 -5.25 -1.57
CA PHE A 469 1.71 -4.01 -1.66
C PHE A 469 1.46 -3.28 -0.31
N ASP A 470 2.09 -3.71 0.80
CA ASP A 470 2.00 -3.01 2.09
C ASP A 470 3.39 -2.78 2.73
N ARG A 471 4.42 -2.65 1.87
CA ARG A 471 5.82 -2.43 2.30
C ARG A 471 6.05 -1.20 3.18
N ARG A 472 5.12 -0.25 3.25
CA ARG A 472 5.26 0.96 4.08
C ARG A 472 5.01 0.69 5.57
N ARG A 473 4.58 -0.51 5.92
CA ARG A 473 3.99 -0.86 7.22
C ARG A 473 4.61 -2.08 7.89
N LEU A 474 5.74 -2.57 7.35
CA LEU A 474 6.48 -3.73 7.82
C LEU A 474 7.80 -3.39 8.51
#